data_AF-A0A3N9MMH0-F1
#
_entry.id   AF-A0A3N9MMH0-F1
#
_cell.length_a   1.000
_cell.length_b   1.000
_cell.length_c   1.000
_cell.angle_alpha   90.00
_cell.angle_beta   90.00
_cell.angle_gamma   90.00
#
_symmetry.space_group_name_H-M   'P 1'
#
loop_
_entity.id
_entity.type
_entity.pdbx_description
1 polymer ?
#
loop_
_entity_poly.entity_id
_entity_poly.type
_entity_poly.pdbx_seq_one_letter_code
_entity_poly.pdbx_strand_id
1 'polypeptide(L)' 'MNKKKVKQQDIEQDIIRFMRDKKARSFKMKEISHGIHINKNSYHMFRNALSALEKQGKIHKLKNRRYALPTA' A
#
# COMPACT_ATOMS: atom_id res chain seq x y z
N MET A 1 -20.31 -7.83 -16.99
CA MET A 1 -19.02 -7.43 -16.37
C MET A 1 -19.19 -7.39 -14.85
N ASN A 2 -18.76 -8.43 -14.14
CA ASN A 2 -18.82 -8.47 -12.67
C ASN A 2 -17.73 -7.55 -12.10
N LYS A 3 -18.12 -6.39 -11.57
CA LYS A 3 -17.23 -5.56 -10.76
C LYS A 3 -16.91 -6.32 -9.48
N LYS A 4 -15.79 -7.06 -9.44
CA LYS A 4 -15.23 -7.60 -8.19
C LYS A 4 -15.07 -6.42 -7.23
N LYS A 5 -15.84 -6.40 -6.14
CA LYS A 5 -15.64 -5.43 -5.07
C LYS A 5 -14.25 -5.69 -4.51
N VAL A 6 -13.31 -4.79 -4.78
CA VAL A 6 -11.97 -4.84 -4.21
C VAL A 6 -12.13 -4.80 -2.70
N LYS A 7 -11.80 -5.90 -2.00
CA LYS A 7 -11.85 -5.91 -0.54
C LYS A 7 -10.62 -5.21 -0.02
N GLN A 8 -10.74 -4.56 1.14
CA GLN A 8 -9.60 -3.89 1.78
C GLN A 8 -8.41 -4.84 2.01
N GLN A 9 -8.69 -6.10 2.35
CA GLN A 9 -7.67 -7.14 2.52
C GLN A 9 -6.86 -7.41 1.24
N ASP A 10 -7.50 -7.32 0.07
CA ASP A 10 -6.81 -7.51 -1.21
C ASP A 10 -5.79 -6.37 -1.44
N ILE A 11 -6.18 -5.14 -1.10
CA ILE A 11 -5.31 -3.96 -1.24
C ILE A 11 -4.11 -4.04 -0.29
N GLU A 12 -4.31 -4.50 0.94
CA GLU A 12 -3.22 -4.68 1.91
C GLU A 12 -2.16 -5.67 1.40
N GLN A 13 -2.62 -6.79 0.82
CA GLN A 13 -1.72 -7.78 0.21
C GLN A 13 -0.98 -7.23 -1.00
N ASP A 14 -1.68 -6.50 -1.88
CA ASP A 14 -1.08 -5.88 -3.07
C ASP A 14 -0.02 -4.85 -2.70
N ILE A 15 -0.23 -4.03 -1.66
CA ILE A 15 0.76 -3.08 -1.14
C ILE A 15 2.03 -3.82 -0.71
N ILE A 16 1.89 -4.86 0.13
CA ILE A 16 3.04 -5.61 0.64
C ILE A 16 3.80 -6.27 -0.51
N ARG A 17 3.07 -6.90 -1.43
CA ARG A 17 3.65 -7.57 -2.61
C ARG A 17 4.45 -6.58 -3.44
N PHE A 18 3.86 -5.44 -3.79
CA PHE A 18 4.53 -4.37 -4.53
C PHE A 18 5.81 -3.91 -3.84
N MET A 19 5.76 -3.67 -2.53
CA MET A 19 6.92 -3.20 -1.76
C MET A 19 8.02 -4.26 -1.63
N ARG A 20 7.68 -5.55 -1.65
CA ARG A 20 8.66 -6.67 -1.66
C ARG A 20 9.30 -6.85 -3.03
N ASP A 21 8.50 -6.80 -4.09
CA ASP A 21 8.97 -7.01 -5.47
C ASP A 21 9.88 -5.87 -5.92
N LYS A 22 9.60 -4.65 -5.45
CA LYS A 22 10.44 -3.49 -5.72
C LYS A 22 11.58 -3.41 -4.69
N LYS A 23 12.82 -3.58 -5.15
CA LYS A 23 14.06 -3.48 -4.33
C LYS A 23 14.37 -2.07 -3.77
N ALA A 24 13.40 -1.15 -3.74
CA ALA A 24 13.64 0.19 -3.22
C ALA A 24 13.45 0.22 -1.70
N ARG A 25 14.29 1.02 -1.02
CA ARG A 25 14.27 1.14 0.45
C ARG A 25 12.98 1.77 0.99
N SER A 26 12.33 2.64 0.22
CA SER A 26 11.08 3.28 0.64
C SER A 26 10.32 3.91 -0.54
N PHE A 27 9.01 3.96 -0.42
CA PHE A 27 8.09 4.42 -1.47
C PHE A 27 7.24 5.58 -0.98
N LYS A 28 6.96 6.52 -1.88
CA LYS A 28 5.92 7.53 -1.68
C LYS A 28 4.56 6.88 -1.88
N MET A 29 3.54 7.43 -1.22
CA MET A 29 2.15 6.98 -1.35
C MET A 29 1.68 6.90 -2.82
N LYS A 30 2.08 7.87 -3.65
CA LYS A 30 1.77 7.89 -5.08
C LYS A 30 2.43 6.76 -5.89
N GLU A 31 3.62 6.33 -5.49
CA GLU A 31 4.37 5.27 -6.17
C GLU A 31 3.69 3.92 -5.89
N ILE A 32 3.26 3.70 -4.65
CA ILE A 32 2.52 2.51 -4.25
C ILE A 32 1.16 2.47 -4.95
N SER A 33 0.39 3.57 -4.90
CA SER A 33 -0.94 3.61 -5.53
C SER A 33 -0.88 3.39 -7.04
N HIS A 34 0.15 3.93 -7.70
CA HIS A 34 0.37 3.72 -9.12
C HIS A 34 0.81 2.28 -9.41
N GLY A 35 1.72 1.74 -8.60
CA GLY A 35 2.25 0.39 -8.75
C GLY A 35 1.23 -0.74 -8.59
N ILE A 36 0.19 -0.52 -7.80
CA ILE A 36 -0.92 -1.48 -7.61
C ILE A 36 -2.21 -1.04 -8.35
N HIS A 37 -2.12 -0.06 -9.25
CA HIS A 37 -3.23 0.41 -10.09
C HIS A 37 -4.49 0.85 -9.32
N ILE A 38 -4.33 1.59 -8.22
CA ILE A 38 -5.46 2.17 -7.48
C ILE A 38 -6.11 3.30 -8.26
N ASN A 39 -7.39 3.12 -8.58
CA ASN A 39 -8.22 4.15 -9.16
C ASN A 39 -8.68 5.19 -8.13
N LYS A 40 -9.06 6.38 -8.59
CA LYS A 40 -9.55 7.49 -7.74
C LYS A 40 -10.69 7.04 -6.80
N ASN A 41 -11.59 6.20 -7.30
CA ASN A 41 -12.75 5.70 -6.53
C ASN A 41 -12.35 4.81 -5.34
N SER A 42 -11.23 4.08 -5.45
CA SER A 42 -10.72 3.18 -4.40
C SER A 42 -9.61 3.82 -3.56
N TYR A 43 -9.26 5.09 -3.80
CA TYR A 43 -8.14 5.75 -3.13
C TYR A 43 -8.33 5.88 -1.62
N HIS A 44 -9.58 6.05 -1.16
CA HIS A 44 -9.89 6.07 0.26
C HIS A 44 -9.62 4.72 0.93
N MET A 45 -9.98 3.60 0.27
CA MET A 45 -9.69 2.25 0.75
C MET A 45 -8.19 2.00 0.82
N PHE A 46 -7.42 2.47 -0.18
CA PHE A 46 -5.97 2.40 -0.19
C PHE A 46 -5.33 3.17 0.99
N ARG A 47 -5.80 4.37 1.31
CA ARG A 47 -5.30 5.11 2.50
C ARG A 47 -5.61 4.37 3.80
N ASN A 48 -6.80 3.78 3.90
CA ASN A 48 -7.19 2.98 5.06
C ASN A 48 -6.31 1.73 5.20
N ALA A 49 -6.04 1.03 4.10
CA ALA A 49 -5.12 -0.11 4.06
C ALA A 49 -3.70 0.27 4.49
N LEU A 50 -3.15 1.38 3.98
CA LEU A 50 -1.84 1.88 4.43
C LEU A 50 -1.82 2.19 5.92
N SER A 51 -2.85 2.86 6.44
CA SER A 51 -2.93 3.16 7.87
C SER A 51 -3.08 1.90 8.72
N ALA A 52 -3.84 0.91 8.26
CA ALA A 52 -3.97 -0.39 8.92
C ALA A 52 -2.63 -1.13 8.97
N LEU A 53 -1.92 -1.20 7.84
CA LEU A 53 -0.59 -1.82 7.77
C LEU A 53 0.44 -1.11 8.67
N GLU A 54 0.40 0.22 8.73
CA GLU A 54 1.25 1.02 9.61
C GLU A 54 0.96 0.71 11.09
N LYS A 55 -0.33 0.70 11.49
CA LYS A 55 -0.75 0.34 12.85
C LYS A 55 -0.39 -1.09 13.24
N GLN A 56 -0.45 -2.02 12.28
CA GLN A 56 -0.07 -3.42 12.47
C GLN A 56 1.46 -3.62 12.52
N GLY A 57 2.26 -2.58 12.26
CA GLY A 57 3.73 -2.69 12.19
C GLY A 57 4.25 -3.43 10.95
N LYS A 58 3.39 -3.71 9.96
CA LYS A 58 3.78 -4.37 8.70
C LYS A 58 4.50 -3.44 7.73
N ILE A 59 4.35 -2.13 7.91
CA ILE A 59 5.11 -1.08 7.24
C ILE A 59 5.43 0.02 8.24
N HIS A 60 6.48 0.79 7.97
CA HIS A 60 6.80 2.00 8.72
C HIS A 60 6.69 3.24 7.85
N LYS A 61 6.10 4.28 8.43
CA LYS A 61 6.11 5.61 7.85
C LYS A 61 7.40 6.33 8.24
N LEU A 62 8.18 6.68 7.24
CA LEU A 62 9.41 7.44 7.37
C LEU A 62 9.15 8.95 7.19
N LYS A 63 10.19 9.76 7.46
CA LYS A 63 10.22 11.19 7.14
C LYS A 63 9.85 11.42 5.65
N ASN A 64 9.33 12.61 5.35
CA ASN A 64 8.88 13.00 4.01
C ASN A 64 7.76 12.13 3.41
N ARG A 65 6.88 11.57 4.26
CA ARG A 65 5.69 10.79 3.86
C ARG A 65 6.05 9.57 2.99
N ARG A 66 7.15 8.91 3.31
CA ARG A 66 7.58 7.67 2.66
C ARG A 66 7.20 6.47 3.52
N TYR A 67 7.03 5.32 2.90
CA TYR A 67 6.66 4.07 3.54
C TYR A 67 7.71 3.01 3.19
N ALA A 68 8.11 2.22 4.17
CA ALA A 68 9.06 1.13 4.00
C ALA A 68 8.55 -0.14 4.68
N LEU A 69 9.03 -1.29 4.23
CA LEU A 69 8.84 -2.52 4.98
C LEU A 69 9.71 -2.49 6.25
N PRO A 70 9.27 -3.11 7.36
CA PRO A 70 10.15 -3.37 8.49
C PRO A 70 11.37 -4.15 8.00
N THR A 71 12.55 -3.59 8.23
CA THR A 71 13.80 -4.35 8.18
C THR A 71 13.74 -5.37 9.32
N ALA A 72 13.67 -6.65 8.96
CA ALA A 72 13.90 -7.74 9.89
C ALA A 72 15.35 -7.72 10.40
#